data_AF-A0A6V7JS62-F1
#
_entry.id   AF-A0A6V7JS62-F1
#
_cell.length_a   1.000
_cell.length_b   1.000
_cell.length_c   1.000
_cell.angle_alpha   90.00
_cell.angle_beta   90.00
_cell.angle_gamma   90.00
#
_symmetry.space_group_name_H-M   'P 1'
#
loop_
_entity.id
_entity.type
_entity.pdbx_description
1 polymer ?
#
loop_
_entity_poly.entity_id
_entity_poly.type
_entity_poly.pdbx_seq_one_letter_code
_entity_poly.pdbx_strand_id
1 'polypeptide(L)'
;TGVYSNTVVLQHHSVVMTKADKIYRVKCTYDMSSKNITFGMMPIRDPEMISITSAPEAPPPRIRILDNRAREVETVRIGDKLTFRIEIPED
;
A
#
# COMPACT_ATOMS: atom_id res chain seq x y z
N THR A 1 -1.62 12.32 -21.08
CA THR A 1 -0.79 12.38 -19.87
C THR A 1 -1.66 12.07 -18.68
N GLY A 2 -1.26 11.10 -17.87
CA GLY A 2 -1.96 10.73 -16.64
C GLY A 2 -1.56 11.68 -15.53
N VAL A 3 -2.49 12.04 -14.66
CA VAL A 3 -2.20 12.91 -13.52
C VAL A 3 -2.74 12.26 -12.27
N TYR A 4 -1.84 12.00 -11.31
CA TYR A 4 -2.23 11.62 -9.96
C TYR A 4 -2.02 12.81 -9.03
N SER A 5 -2.99 13.10 -8.18
CA SER A 5 -2.87 14.15 -7.17
C SER A 5 -3.21 13.59 -5.81
N ASN A 6 -2.34 13.87 -4.84
CA ASN A 6 -2.52 13.50 -3.45
C ASN A 6 -2.28 14.71 -2.57
N THR A 7 -3.03 14.82 -1.47
CA THR A 7 -2.88 15.93 -0.52
C THR A 7 -2.36 15.37 0.78
N VAL A 8 -1.20 15.87 1.20
CA VAL A 8 -0.57 15.53 2.46
C VAL A 8 -0.85 16.67 3.44
N VAL A 9 -1.40 16.32 4.59
CA VAL A 9 -1.77 17.27 5.64
C VAL A 9 -0.90 16.99 6.85
N LEU A 10 -0.07 17.96 7.23
CA LEU A 10 0.75 17.91 8.45
C LEU A 10 0.07 18.73 9.54
N GLN A 11 -0.37 18.04 10.60
CA GLN A 11 -1.01 18.64 11.77
C GLN A 11 -0.24 18.32 13.03
N HIS A 12 -0.19 19.30 13.93
CA HIS A 12 0.35 19.09 15.26
C HIS A 12 -0.64 18.35 16.17
N HIS A 13 -1.94 18.61 16.02
CA HIS A 13 -2.99 17.97 16.81
C HIS A 13 -3.93 17.16 15.90
N SER A 14 -4.30 15.94 16.33
CA SER A 14 -5.06 14.98 15.54
C SER A 14 -6.54 15.33 15.25
N VAL A 15 -7.07 16.41 15.84
CA VAL A 15 -8.51 16.75 15.76
C VAL A 15 -8.75 18.24 15.49
N VAL A 16 -7.86 19.12 15.96
CA VAL A 16 -8.04 20.57 15.85
C VAL A 16 -7.10 21.14 14.81
N MET A 17 -7.65 21.87 13.84
CA MET A 17 -6.86 22.56 12.83
C MET A 17 -6.35 23.90 13.35
N THR A 18 -5.06 24.18 13.15
CA THR A 18 -4.40 25.40 13.60
C THR A 18 -3.78 26.17 12.43
N LYS A 19 -3.43 27.45 12.64
CA LYS A 19 -2.72 28.26 11.64
C LYS A 19 -1.31 27.74 11.31
N ALA A 20 -0.74 26.90 12.17
CA ALA A 20 0.58 26.32 11.97
C ALA A 20 0.54 25.09 11.04
N ASP A 21 -0.62 24.45 10.88
CA ASP A 21 -0.78 23.26 10.05
C ASP A 21 -0.45 23.56 8.58
N LYS A 22 0.11 22.56 7.89
CA LYS A 22 0.56 22.70 6.51
C LYS A 22 -0.14 21.68 5.63
N ILE A 23 -0.56 22.14 4.45
CA ILE A 23 -1.22 21.31 3.45
C ILE A 23 -0.38 21.36 2.18
N TYR A 24 0.09 20.20 1.75
CA TYR A 24 0.89 20.04 0.55
C TYR A 24 0.11 19.25 -0.49
N ARG A 25 -0.11 19.88 -1.65
CA ARG A 25 -0.72 19.22 -2.80
C ARG A 25 0.37 18.66 -3.70
N VAL A 26 0.52 17.35 -3.68
CA VAL A 26 1.45 16.62 -4.52
C VAL A 26 0.75 16.29 -5.85
N LYS A 27 1.44 16.53 -6.96
CA LYS A 27 0.94 16.25 -8.31
C LYS A 27 2.02 15.52 -9.09
N CYS A 28 1.71 14.30 -9.50
CA CYS A 28 2.57 13.49 -10.37
C CYS A 28 1.97 13.48 -11.77
N THR A 29 2.78 13.81 -12.77
CA THR A 29 2.39 13.78 -14.18
C THR A 29 3.10 12.63 -14.87
N TYR A 30 2.32 11.76 -15.49
CA TYR A 30 2.79 10.56 -16.16
C TYR A 30 2.56 10.66 -17.67
N ASP A 31 3.54 10.20 -18.42
CA ASP A 31 3.38 9.97 -19.85
C ASP A 31 2.63 8.64 -20.05
N MET A 32 1.46 8.70 -20.67
CA MET A 32 0.60 7.53 -20.93
C MET A 32 0.72 7.03 -22.37
N SER A 33 1.66 7.57 -23.16
CA SER A 33 1.93 7.02 -24.47
C SER A 33 2.43 5.58 -24.35
N SER A 34 1.91 4.69 -25.18
CA SER A 34 2.40 3.31 -25.28
C SER A 34 3.86 3.36 -25.77
N LYS A 35 4.80 3.04 -24.89
CA LYS A 35 6.22 2.95 -25.22
C LYS A 35 6.65 1.49 -25.19
N ASN A 36 7.35 1.05 -26.22
CA ASN A 36 8.08 -0.21 -26.19
C ASN A 36 9.29 -0.02 -25.27
N ILE A 37 9.13 -0.40 -24.01
CA ILE A 37 10.21 -0.40 -23.03
C ILE A 37 11.13 -1.59 -23.29
N THR A 38 12.26 -1.33 -23.94
CA THR A 38 13.38 -2.26 -23.95
C THR A 38 14.09 -2.13 -22.60
N PHE A 39 14.28 -3.25 -21.89
CA PHE A 39 15.22 -3.31 -20.78
C PHE A 39 16.62 -3.11 -21.37
N GLY A 40 17.05 -1.85 -21.49
CA GLY A 40 18.41 -1.54 -21.88
C GLY A 40 19.33 -2.19 -20.86
N MET A 41 20.08 -3.21 -21.29
CA MET A 41 21.11 -3.82 -20.48
C MET A 41 22.07 -2.69 -20.08
N MET A 42 22.01 -2.26 -18.82
CA MET A 42 22.87 -1.19 -18.32
C MET A 42 24.29 -1.77 -18.20
N PRO A 43 25.27 -1.30 -19.00
CA PRO A 43 26.63 -1.78 -18.83
C PRO A 43 27.13 -1.33 -17.45
N ILE A 44 27.63 -2.29 -16.68
CA ILE A 44 28.17 -2.09 -15.33
C ILE A 44 29.38 -1.18 -15.44
N ARG A 45 29.19 0.09 -15.09
CA ARG A 45 30.26 0.95 -14.55
C ARG A 45 29.77 1.36 -13.19
N ASP A 46 30.65 1.31 -12.19
CA ASP A 46 30.33 1.66 -10.81
C ASP A 46 29.87 3.12 -10.71
N PRO A 47 28.63 3.35 -10.28
CA PRO A 47 28.41 4.28 -9.18
C PRO A 47 27.59 3.63 -8.06
N GLU A 48 27.71 4.18 -6.85
CA GLU A 48 27.10 3.72 -5.60
C GLU A 48 25.77 2.98 -5.78
N MET A 49 25.78 1.71 -5.37
CA MET A 49 24.67 0.77 -5.51
C MET A 49 23.51 1.21 -4.61
N ILE A 50 22.58 1.99 -5.16
CA ILE A 50 21.25 2.11 -4.56
C ILE A 50 20.55 0.80 -4.90
N SER A 51 20.41 -0.10 -3.93
CA SER A 51 19.76 -1.39 -4.10
C SER A 51 18.25 -1.17 -4.35
N ILE A 52 17.86 -0.93 -5.60
CA ILE A 52 16.46 -0.91 -6.01
C ILE A 52 16.05 -2.38 -6.19
N THR A 53 15.60 -3.01 -5.11
CA THR A 53 14.88 -4.28 -5.21
C THR A 53 13.51 -3.99 -5.81
N SER A 54 13.33 -4.26 -7.11
CA SER A 54 12.03 -4.19 -7.79
C SER A 54 11.16 -5.39 -7.43
N ALA A 55 11.04 -5.69 -6.13
CA ALA A 55 10.02 -6.64 -5.67
C ALA A 55 8.67 -5.94 -5.85
N PRO A 56 7.70 -6.57 -6.53
CA PRO A 56 6.34 -6.04 -6.56
C PRO A 56 5.81 -5.88 -5.13
N GLU A 57 5.00 -4.85 -4.90
CA GLU A 57 4.38 -4.63 -3.60
C GLU A 57 3.54 -5.87 -3.25
N ALA A 58 3.77 -6.45 -2.07
CA ALA A 58 3.10 -7.67 -1.66
C ALA A 58 1.59 -7.40 -1.51
N PRO A 59 0.71 -8.27 -2.04
CA PRO A 59 -0.73 -8.07 -1.94
C PRO A 59 -1.16 -8.03 -0.46
N PRO A 60 -2.12 -7.17 -0.10
CA PRO A 60 -2.55 -7.03 1.28
C PRO A 60 -3.19 -8.33 1.78
N PRO A 61 -2.86 -8.79 3.01
CA PRO A 61 -3.42 -10.03 3.53
C PRO A 61 -4.90 -9.85 3.90
N ARG A 62 -5.69 -10.88 3.63
CA ARG A 62 -7.09 -10.99 4.07
C ARG A 62 -7.14 -11.65 5.45
N ILE A 63 -7.74 -10.95 6.41
CA ILE A 63 -7.89 -11.41 7.79
C ILE A 63 -9.34 -11.81 8.04
N ARG A 64 -9.57 -13.01 8.56
CA ARG A 64 -10.91 -13.54 8.88
C ARG A 64 -10.92 -14.23 10.24
N ILE A 65 -12.01 -14.09 10.98
CA ILE A 65 -12.27 -14.82 12.23
C ILE A 65 -13.31 -15.88 11.94
N LEU A 66 -12.97 -17.15 12.20
CA LEU A 66 -13.80 -18.29 11.89
C LEU A 66 -14.29 -19.00 13.16
N ASP A 67 -15.50 -19.55 13.11
CA ASP A 67 -15.99 -20.49 14.13
C ASP A 67 -15.33 -21.88 14.00
N ASN A 68 -15.67 -22.78 14.92
CA ASN A 68 -15.21 -24.18 14.89
C ASN A 68 -15.71 -24.98 13.66
N ARG A 69 -16.58 -24.40 12.83
CA ARG A 69 -17.05 -24.97 11.56
C ARG A 69 -16.39 -24.28 10.36
N ALA A 70 -15.33 -23.50 10.58
CA ALA A 70 -14.59 -22.75 9.57
C ALA A 70 -15.45 -21.70 8.82
N ARG A 71 -16.50 -21.18 9.45
CA ARG A 71 -17.36 -20.13 8.89
C ARG A 71 -17.01 -18.79 9.51
N GLU A 72 -17.01 -17.76 8.69
CA GLU A 72 -16.80 -16.39 9.16
C GLU A 72 -17.97 -15.93 10.03
N VAL A 73 -17.64 -15.30 11.16
CA VAL A 73 -18.62 -14.89 12.16
C VAL A 73 -18.53 -13.40 12.44
N GLU A 74 -19.68 -12.74 12.51
CA GLU A 74 -19.79 -11.32 12.87
C GLU A 74 -20.02 -11.09 14.37
N THR A 75 -20.62 -12.07 15.06
CA THR A 75 -20.92 -11.98 16.50
C THR A 75 -20.35 -13.20 17.23
N VAL A 76 -19.81 -12.97 18.42
CA VAL A 76 -19.14 -13.98 19.24
C VAL A 76 -19.56 -13.83 20.70
N ARG A 77 -19.52 -14.93 21.45
CA ARG A 77 -19.79 -14.98 22.88
C ARG A 77 -18.54 -15.39 23.65
N ILE A 78 -18.50 -15.01 24.93
CA ILE A 78 -17.44 -15.44 25.83
C ILE A 78 -17.48 -16.97 25.94
N GLY A 79 -16.34 -17.61 25.66
CA GLY A 79 -16.19 -19.06 25.66
C GLY A 79 -16.16 -19.70 24.26
N ASP A 80 -16.44 -18.93 23.19
CA ASP A 80 -16.37 -19.45 21.83
C ASP A 80 -14.91 -19.72 21.42
N LYS A 81 -14.68 -20.89 20.80
CA LYS A 81 -13.41 -21.22 20.18
C LYS A 81 -13.40 -20.67 18.76
N LEU A 82 -12.54 -19.69 18.53
CA LEU A 82 -12.39 -19.00 17.26
C LEU A 82 -11.04 -19.32 16.62
N THR A 83 -11.01 -19.30 15.29
CA THR A 83 -9.79 -19.47 14.50
C THR A 83 -9.49 -18.16 13.78
N PHE A 84 -8.33 -17.60 14.03
CA PHE A 84 -7.84 -16.43 13.31
C PHE A 84 -7.10 -16.90 12.05
N ARG A 85 -7.59 -16.51 10.88
CA ARG A 85 -7.05 -16.94 9.58
C ARG A 85 -6.54 -15.72 8.81
N ILE A 86 -5.28 -15.80 8.39
CA ILE A 86 -4.62 -14.81 7.53
C ILE A 86 -4.32 -15.49 6.19
N GLU A 87 -4.72 -14.89 5.09
CA GLU A 87 -4.50 -15.42 3.74
C GLU A 87 -3.97 -14.34 2.81
N ILE A 88 -3.12 -14.72 1.87
CA ILE A 88 -2.69 -13.85 0.78
C ILE A 88 -3.59 -14.18 -0.41
N PRO A 89 -4.43 -13.25 -0.90
CA PRO A 89 -5.24 -13.49 -2.10
C PRO A 89 -4.33 -13.64 -3.33
N GLU A 90 -4.66 -14.57 -4.23
CA GLU A 90 -3.88 -14.86 -5.46
C GLU A 90 -4.26 -13.97 -6.68
N ASP A 91 -5.03 -12.89 -6.47
CA ASP A 91 -5.47 -11.95 -7.52
C ASP A 91 -4.50 -10.76 -7.71
#